data_AF-A0A952U1B4-F1
#
_entry.id   AF-A0A952U1B4-F1
#
_cell.length_a   1.000
_cell.length_b   1.000
_cell.length_c   1.000
_cell.angle_alpha   90.00
_cell.angle_beta   90.00
_cell.angle_gamma   90.00
#
_symmetry.space_group_name_H-M   'P 1'
#
loop_
_entity.id
_entity.type
_entity.pdbx_description
1 polymer ?
#
loop_
_entity_poly.entity_id
_entity_poly.type
_entity_poly.pdbx_seq_one_letter_code
_entity_poly.pdbx_strand_id
1 'polypeptide(L)'
;MMRSESVVLKVEKMVSAGKQLIFSVSVCSLFSVFGVSSAFAAPNAGVDRLQSAHSQEILNAAKASVGKEMWKGFGLPNGGLGCAASLSNVLGKAGVKYARSPVTKVVRQKLLGGPVKTAEYVVKEGGDEPINDRALAKVAKPGDVLVAFMDPLPKGNIGPKAHCGIIGPDGTVFTNDWNDGIWKHADIHTYFDSYRHIRVIRLQ
;
A
#
# COMPACT_ATOMS: atom_id res chain seq x y z
N MET A 1 -21.26 1.47 46.30
CA MET A 1 -22.64 1.15 45.89
C MET A 1 -23.27 2.44 45.37
N MET A 2 -23.15 2.72 44.06
CA MET A 2 -23.76 3.89 43.42
C MET A 2 -24.37 3.44 42.09
N ARG A 3 -25.66 3.74 41.92
CA ARG A 3 -26.55 3.45 40.78
C ARG A 3 -26.19 4.40 39.63
N SER A 4 -25.91 3.92 38.42
CA SER A 4 -26.84 3.62 37.32
C SER A 4 -27.73 4.80 36.92
N GLU A 5 -27.42 5.41 35.76
CA GLU A 5 -28.41 5.94 34.82
C GLU A 5 -27.97 5.58 33.39
N SER A 6 -28.84 4.86 32.68
CA SER A 6 -28.66 4.46 31.28
C SER A 6 -29.54 5.36 30.42
N VAL A 7 -28.94 6.03 29.43
CA VAL A 7 -29.66 6.82 28.43
C VAL A 7 -29.95 5.93 27.22
N VAL A 8 -31.23 5.66 26.99
CA VAL A 8 -31.75 4.96 25.81
C VAL A 8 -32.01 5.98 24.71
N LEU A 9 -31.16 6.01 23.67
CA LEU A 9 -31.42 6.78 22.46
C LEU A 9 -32.24 5.94 21.47
N LYS A 10 -33.51 6.29 21.37
CA LYS A 10 -34.49 5.79 20.41
C LYS A 10 -34.24 6.49 19.06
N VAL A 11 -33.69 5.78 18.08
CA VAL A 11 -33.58 6.29 16.70
C VAL A 11 -34.79 5.83 15.91
N GLU A 12 -35.63 6.79 15.55
CA GLU A 12 -36.82 6.59 14.73
C GLU A 12 -36.47 6.35 13.26
N LYS A 13 -37.29 5.50 12.65
CA LYS A 13 -37.19 4.96 11.31
C LYS A 13 -37.90 5.94 10.35
N MET A 14 -37.17 6.68 9.53
CA MET A 14 -37.76 7.40 8.39
C MET A 14 -37.75 6.51 7.15
N VAL A 15 -38.93 6.01 6.82
CA VAL A 15 -39.28 5.51 5.48
C VAL A 15 -39.66 6.72 4.64
N SER A 16 -39.03 6.90 3.49
CA SER A 16 -39.62 7.69 2.41
C SER A 16 -39.39 6.99 1.08
N ALA A 17 -40.50 6.54 0.50
CA ALA A 17 -40.60 6.02 -0.84
C ALA A 17 -40.65 7.19 -1.82
N GLY A 18 -39.74 7.21 -2.79
CA GLY A 18 -39.73 8.21 -3.86
C GLY A 18 -39.27 7.56 -5.16
N LYS A 19 -40.21 6.93 -5.88
CA LYS A 19 -40.07 6.62 -7.29
C LYS A 19 -39.97 7.94 -8.07
N GLN A 20 -38.94 8.13 -8.87
CA GLN A 20 -38.98 9.04 -10.01
C GLN A 20 -38.50 8.35 -11.27
N LEU A 21 -39.37 8.43 -12.27
CA LEU A 21 -39.23 7.97 -13.64
C LEU A 21 -38.18 8.80 -14.40
N ILE A 22 -37.29 8.08 -15.07
CA ILE A 22 -36.84 8.21 -16.47
C ILE A 22 -37.04 9.58 -17.14
N PHE A 23 -35.93 10.19 -17.60
CA PHE A 23 -35.84 10.72 -18.97
C PHE A 23 -34.45 10.42 -19.55
N SER A 24 -34.42 9.50 -20.50
CA SER A 24 -33.31 9.28 -21.41
C SER A 24 -33.41 10.34 -22.52
N VAL A 25 -32.40 11.18 -22.66
CA VAL A 25 -32.21 12.04 -23.83
C VAL A 25 -30.90 11.64 -24.47
N SER A 26 -31.02 10.86 -25.54
CA SER A 26 -29.95 10.56 -26.48
C SER A 26 -29.69 11.80 -27.34
N VAL A 27 -28.52 12.40 -27.20
CA VAL A 27 -28.02 13.40 -28.16
C VAL A 27 -26.87 12.76 -28.91
N CYS A 28 -27.20 12.28 -30.12
CA CYS A 28 -26.23 11.97 -31.16
C CYS A 28 -25.60 13.28 -31.64
N SER A 29 -24.41 13.61 -31.14
CA SER A 29 -23.55 14.64 -31.73
C SER A 29 -22.43 13.95 -32.49
N LEU A 30 -22.63 13.79 -33.81
CA LEU A 30 -21.54 13.60 -34.76
C LEU A 30 -20.74 14.91 -34.83
N PHE A 31 -19.57 14.93 -34.21
CA PHE A 31 -18.51 15.88 -34.57
C PHE A 31 -17.30 15.11 -35.07
N SER A 32 -17.16 15.09 -36.39
CA SER A 32 -15.92 14.75 -37.09
C SER A 32 -14.97 15.93 -36.94
N VAL A 33 -14.08 15.89 -35.94
CA VAL A 33 -12.95 16.83 -35.85
C VAL A 33 -11.71 16.13 -36.36
N PHE A 34 -11.12 16.77 -37.36
CA PHE A 34 -9.91 16.40 -38.06
C PHE A 34 -8.72 16.16 -37.12
N GLY A 35 -7.94 15.15 -37.47
CA GLY A 35 -6.76 14.71 -36.76
C GLY A 35 -5.69 15.78 -36.65
N VAL A 36 -5.21 15.94 -35.41
CA VAL A 36 -3.82 16.26 -35.15
C VAL A 36 -3.27 15.02 -34.45
N SER A 37 -2.51 14.22 -35.20
CA SER A 37 -1.75 13.10 -34.66
C SER A 37 -0.64 13.65 -33.76
N SER A 38 -0.98 13.99 -32.53
CA SER A 38 0.01 14.04 -31.47
C SER A 38 0.57 12.63 -31.34
N ALA A 39 1.84 12.47 -31.67
CA ALA A 39 2.61 11.28 -31.36
C ALA A 39 2.62 11.10 -29.84
N PHE A 40 1.58 10.45 -29.31
CA PHE A 40 1.64 9.86 -27.99
C PHE A 40 2.76 8.84 -28.06
N ALA A 41 3.82 9.12 -27.31
CA ALA A 41 4.90 8.20 -27.06
C ALA A 41 4.29 6.82 -26.82
N ALA A 42 4.71 5.86 -27.64
CA ALA A 42 4.31 4.47 -27.49
C ALA A 42 4.50 4.07 -26.02
N PRO A 43 3.53 3.39 -25.38
CA PRO A 43 3.79 2.80 -24.09
C PRO A 43 5.03 1.92 -24.24
N ASN A 44 6.00 2.10 -23.36
CA ASN A 44 7.20 1.29 -23.28
C ASN A 44 6.80 -0.17 -22.96
N ALA A 45 6.28 -0.89 -23.95
CA ALA A 45 5.85 -2.29 -23.90
C ALA A 45 7.05 -3.27 -23.84
N GLY A 46 8.24 -2.76 -23.48
CA GLY A 46 9.50 -3.48 -23.50
C GLY A 46 10.12 -3.79 -22.13
N VAL A 47 9.49 -3.36 -21.02
CA VAL A 47 10.06 -3.55 -19.66
C VAL A 47 9.23 -4.51 -18.80
N ASP A 48 8.20 -5.16 -19.35
CA ASP A 48 7.45 -6.25 -18.71
C ASP A 48 8.22 -7.59 -18.67
N ARG A 49 9.57 -7.51 -18.65
CA ARG A 49 10.44 -8.68 -18.49
C ARG A 49 10.35 -9.21 -17.06
N LEU A 50 9.56 -10.29 -16.94
CA LEU A 50 9.55 -11.26 -15.84
C LEU A 50 9.36 -10.59 -14.47
N GLN A 51 8.20 -9.95 -14.29
CA GLN A 51 7.65 -9.81 -12.94
C GLN A 51 7.26 -11.21 -12.45
N SER A 52 7.73 -11.59 -11.26
CA SER A 52 7.38 -12.91 -10.71
C SER A 52 5.88 -12.99 -10.48
N ALA A 53 5.32 -14.21 -10.57
CA ALA A 53 3.91 -14.44 -10.25
C ALA A 53 3.56 -13.88 -8.86
N HIS A 54 4.46 -14.06 -7.89
CA HIS A 54 4.29 -13.50 -6.55
C HIS A 54 4.21 -11.96 -6.53
N SER A 55 5.08 -11.26 -7.27
CA SER A 55 5.05 -9.79 -7.31
C SER A 55 3.75 -9.28 -7.92
N GLN A 56 3.23 -9.97 -8.95
CA GLN A 56 1.96 -9.61 -9.56
C GLN A 56 0.77 -9.82 -8.61
N GLU A 57 0.73 -10.95 -7.90
CA GLU A 57 -0.31 -11.24 -6.89
C GLU A 57 -0.28 -10.22 -5.75
N ILE A 58 0.92 -9.85 -5.28
CA ILE A 58 1.09 -8.82 -4.25
C ILE A 58 0.58 -7.46 -4.74
N LEU A 59 0.93 -7.07 -5.96
CA LEU A 59 0.48 -5.81 -6.55
C LEU A 59 -1.05 -5.77 -6.71
N ASN A 60 -1.66 -6.86 -7.18
CA ASN A 60 -3.11 -6.99 -7.32
C ASN A 60 -3.81 -6.90 -5.96
N ALA A 61 -3.30 -7.61 -4.95
CA ALA A 61 -3.84 -7.55 -3.59
C ALA A 61 -3.71 -6.16 -2.96
N ALA A 62 -2.61 -5.45 -3.22
CA ALA A 62 -2.38 -4.09 -2.74
C ALA A 62 -3.37 -3.10 -3.37
N LYS A 63 -3.55 -3.14 -4.70
CA LYS A 63 -4.54 -2.34 -5.44
C LYS A 63 -5.95 -2.59 -4.93
N ALA A 64 -6.35 -3.85 -4.79
CA ALA A 64 -7.68 -4.23 -4.31
C ALA A 64 -7.92 -3.89 -2.82
N SER A 65 -6.89 -3.47 -2.09
CA SER A 65 -6.97 -3.11 -0.67
C SER A 65 -7.03 -1.60 -0.42
N VAL A 66 -6.90 -0.76 -1.45
CA VAL A 66 -6.99 0.70 -1.32
C VAL A 66 -8.35 1.10 -0.70
N GLY A 67 -8.31 2.04 0.24
CA GLY A 67 -9.48 2.54 0.96
C GLY A 67 -9.93 1.65 2.13
N LYS A 68 -9.17 0.61 2.50
CA LYS A 68 -9.56 -0.34 3.57
C LYS A 68 -8.65 -0.24 4.79
N GLU A 69 -9.21 -0.51 5.96
CA GLU A 69 -8.48 -0.68 7.22
C GLU A 69 -7.77 -2.04 7.25
N MET A 70 -6.60 -2.10 6.63
CA MET A 70 -5.89 -3.36 6.48
C MET A 70 -5.20 -3.84 7.75
N TRP A 71 -5.15 -3.06 8.83
CA TRP A 71 -4.46 -3.41 10.08
C TRP A 71 -5.31 -4.29 11.03
N LYS A 72 -6.60 -4.47 10.75
CA LYS A 72 -7.53 -5.26 11.59
C LYS A 72 -7.09 -6.72 11.75
N GLY A 73 -7.46 -7.33 12.89
CA GLY A 73 -7.09 -8.72 13.22
C GLY A 73 -5.71 -8.89 13.86
N PHE A 74 -5.06 -7.79 14.28
CA PHE A 74 -3.80 -7.81 15.03
C PHE A 74 -3.95 -7.30 16.48
N GLY A 75 -5.17 -7.00 16.94
CA GLY A 75 -5.42 -6.49 18.30
C GLY A 75 -4.92 -5.06 18.53
N LEU A 76 -4.67 -4.30 17.47
CA LEU A 76 -4.28 -2.89 17.56
C LEU A 76 -5.51 -2.02 17.89
N PRO A 77 -5.39 -1.00 18.75
CA PRO A 77 -6.51 -0.13 19.09
C PRO A 77 -6.88 0.84 17.95
N ASN A 78 -5.92 1.14 17.07
CA ASN A 78 -6.10 1.98 15.89
C ASN A 78 -5.05 1.61 14.81
N GLY A 79 -5.20 2.19 13.62
CA GLY A 79 -4.32 1.93 12.48
C GLY A 79 -3.07 2.79 12.40
N GLY A 80 -2.83 3.72 13.34
CA GLY A 80 -1.69 4.65 13.27
C GLY A 80 -0.34 3.95 13.39
N LEU A 81 -0.28 2.84 14.11
CA LEU A 81 0.88 1.94 14.17
C LEU A 81 0.68 0.66 13.34
N GLY A 82 -0.32 0.67 12.46
CA GLY A 82 -0.82 -0.49 11.74
C GLY A 82 -0.06 -0.87 10.48
N CYS A 83 1.05 -0.21 10.12
CA CYS A 83 1.69 -0.40 8.82
C CYS A 83 2.09 -1.86 8.52
N ALA A 84 2.75 -2.53 9.44
CA ALA A 84 3.15 -3.94 9.27
C ALA A 84 1.96 -4.91 9.36
N ALA A 85 0.94 -4.58 10.15
CA ALA A 85 -0.32 -5.34 10.21
C ALA A 85 -1.06 -5.25 8.87
N SER A 86 -1.17 -4.05 8.31
CA SER A 86 -1.74 -3.76 7.00
C SER A 86 -0.99 -4.48 5.88
N LEU A 87 0.34 -4.35 5.85
CA LEU A 87 1.18 -5.08 4.91
C LEU A 87 0.99 -6.59 5.05
N SER A 88 0.95 -7.13 6.28
CA SER A 88 0.75 -8.55 6.52
C SER A 88 -0.59 -9.08 5.99
N ASN A 89 -1.66 -8.31 6.13
CA ASN A 89 -2.97 -8.69 5.59
C ASN A 89 -3.00 -8.59 4.05
N VAL A 90 -2.33 -7.61 3.45
CA VAL A 90 -2.14 -7.53 1.98
C VAL A 90 -1.35 -8.73 1.47
N LEU A 91 -0.21 -9.04 2.09
CA LEU A 91 0.61 -10.21 1.77
C LEU A 91 -0.18 -11.52 1.95
N GLY A 92 -0.99 -11.62 3.00
CA GLY A 92 -1.87 -12.77 3.23
C GLY A 92 -2.91 -12.97 2.13
N LYS A 93 -3.48 -11.89 1.58
CA LYS A 93 -4.39 -11.95 0.42
C LYS A 93 -3.67 -12.39 -0.86
N ALA A 94 -2.39 -12.09 -0.99
CA ALA A 94 -1.53 -12.56 -2.09
C ALA A 94 -0.94 -13.97 -1.85
N GLY A 95 -1.40 -14.70 -0.82
CA GLY A 95 -0.93 -16.06 -0.50
C GLY A 95 0.34 -16.13 0.35
N VAL A 96 0.98 -15.01 0.68
CA VAL A 96 2.24 -14.93 1.44
C VAL A 96 1.95 -14.91 2.96
N LYS A 97 1.23 -15.92 3.46
CA LYS A 97 0.72 -15.96 4.84
C LYS A 97 1.81 -16.13 5.90
N TYR A 98 2.95 -16.72 5.55
CA TYR A 98 4.04 -16.99 6.49
C TYR A 98 4.70 -15.70 7.02
N ALA A 99 4.59 -14.59 6.30
CA ALA A 99 5.17 -13.29 6.67
C ALA A 99 4.36 -12.50 7.71
N ARG A 100 3.23 -13.04 8.20
CA ARG A 100 2.29 -12.34 9.08
C ARG A 100 2.94 -11.86 10.39
N SER A 101 2.97 -10.55 10.63
CA SER A 101 3.44 -9.92 11.88
C SER A 101 3.01 -8.44 11.97
N PRO A 102 2.68 -7.91 13.16
CA PRO A 102 2.45 -6.47 13.35
C PRO A 102 3.75 -5.65 13.45
N VAL A 103 4.91 -6.25 13.21
CA VAL A 103 6.23 -5.58 13.33
C VAL A 103 6.99 -5.66 12.01
N THR A 104 7.29 -4.51 11.39
CA THR A 104 7.96 -4.42 10.08
C THR A 104 9.26 -5.20 10.02
N LYS A 105 10.10 -5.09 11.05
CA LYS A 105 11.36 -5.84 11.14
C LYS A 105 11.12 -7.36 11.08
N VAL A 106 10.08 -7.85 11.72
CA VAL A 106 9.72 -9.27 11.74
C VAL A 106 9.12 -9.70 10.39
N VAL A 107 8.31 -8.86 9.74
CA VAL A 107 7.82 -9.12 8.37
C VAL A 107 9.01 -9.30 7.43
N ARG A 108 9.99 -8.37 7.44
CA ARG A 108 11.24 -8.50 6.67
C ARG A 108 11.96 -9.81 6.97
N GLN A 109 12.21 -10.12 8.25
CA GLN A 109 12.90 -11.35 8.63
C GLN A 109 12.19 -12.61 8.12
N LYS A 110 10.86 -12.65 8.21
CA LYS A 110 10.05 -13.77 7.73
C LYS A 110 10.03 -13.88 6.22
N LEU A 111 10.01 -12.76 5.48
CA LEU A 111 10.13 -12.76 4.02
C LEU A 111 11.47 -13.35 3.58
N LEU A 112 12.57 -12.93 4.21
CA LEU A 112 13.92 -13.37 3.87
C LEU A 112 14.23 -14.82 4.29
N GLY A 113 13.66 -15.28 5.40
CA GLY A 113 13.81 -16.66 5.90
C GLY A 113 12.67 -17.60 5.50
N GLY A 114 11.79 -17.16 4.60
CA GLY A 114 10.58 -17.88 4.22
C GLY A 114 10.84 -19.00 3.19
N PRO A 115 9.78 -19.75 2.82
CA PRO A 115 9.88 -20.82 1.82
C PRO A 115 9.98 -20.31 0.37
N VAL A 116 9.62 -19.05 0.13
CA VAL A 116 9.72 -18.42 -1.20
C VAL A 116 11.10 -17.77 -1.32
N LYS A 117 11.77 -18.01 -2.44
CA LYS A 117 13.06 -17.38 -2.73
C LYS A 117 12.89 -15.87 -2.81
N THR A 118 13.71 -15.13 -2.06
CA THR A 118 13.67 -13.67 -2.02
C THR A 118 15.01 -13.04 -2.33
N ALA A 119 14.96 -11.81 -2.84
CA ALA A 119 16.12 -10.95 -3.00
C ALA A 119 15.85 -9.62 -2.28
N GLU A 120 16.86 -9.09 -1.59
CA GLU A 120 16.81 -7.76 -0.97
C GLU A 120 17.75 -6.81 -1.69
N TYR A 121 17.28 -5.58 -1.91
CA TYR A 121 18.02 -4.49 -2.52
C TYR A 121 18.05 -3.32 -1.55
N VAL A 122 19.22 -2.73 -1.37
CA VAL A 122 19.39 -1.52 -0.56
C VAL A 122 19.18 -0.30 -1.45
N VAL A 123 18.22 0.55 -1.07
CA VAL A 123 17.94 1.83 -1.76
C VAL A 123 18.63 2.98 -1.04
N LYS A 124 18.60 2.97 0.30
CA LYS A 124 19.21 3.99 1.16
C LYS A 124 19.83 3.32 2.39
N GLU A 125 21.03 3.72 2.75
CA GLU A 125 21.79 3.18 3.89
C GLU A 125 22.37 4.31 4.74
N GLY A 126 21.53 4.90 5.59
CA GLY A 126 21.86 6.05 6.42
C GLY A 126 21.59 7.40 5.73
N GLY A 127 21.92 8.47 6.44
CA GLY A 127 21.75 9.85 5.99
C GLY A 127 20.32 10.39 6.13
N ASP A 128 20.21 11.71 6.12
CA ASP A 128 18.92 12.44 6.25
C ASP A 128 18.33 12.89 4.90
N GLU A 129 19.04 12.63 3.79
CA GLU A 129 18.59 13.00 2.44
C GLU A 129 17.36 12.21 2.00
N PRO A 130 16.44 12.79 1.20
CA PRO A 130 15.33 12.08 0.58
C PRO A 130 15.71 10.81 -0.19
N ILE A 131 14.71 10.00 -0.56
CA ILE A 131 14.93 8.89 -1.49
C ILE A 131 15.54 9.40 -2.80
N ASN A 132 16.56 8.70 -3.30
CA ASN A 132 17.08 8.96 -4.63
C ASN A 132 16.31 8.14 -5.67
N ASP A 133 15.49 8.81 -6.51
CA ASP A 133 14.64 8.15 -7.52
C ASP A 133 15.41 7.31 -8.51
N ARG A 134 16.62 7.76 -8.88
CA ARG A 134 17.48 7.01 -9.79
C ARG A 134 17.98 5.72 -9.14
N ALA A 135 18.27 5.73 -7.84
CA ALA A 135 18.64 4.53 -7.10
C ALA A 135 17.44 3.59 -6.94
N LEU A 136 16.26 4.14 -6.60
CA LEU A 136 15.02 3.38 -6.48
C LEU A 136 14.65 2.70 -7.81
N ALA A 137 14.60 3.46 -8.92
CA ALA A 137 14.20 2.96 -10.24
C ALA A 137 15.11 1.86 -10.80
N LYS A 138 16.38 1.79 -10.35
CA LYS A 138 17.30 0.72 -10.75
C LYS A 138 16.93 -0.64 -10.15
N VAL A 139 16.33 -0.66 -8.96
CA VAL A 139 16.15 -1.89 -8.18
C VAL A 139 14.68 -2.22 -7.92
N ALA A 140 13.82 -1.23 -7.75
CA ALA A 140 12.42 -1.43 -7.39
C ALA A 140 11.57 -1.78 -8.60
N LYS A 141 10.66 -2.74 -8.42
CA LYS A 141 9.62 -3.10 -9.38
C LYS A 141 8.26 -3.09 -8.67
N PRO A 142 7.17 -2.81 -9.40
CA PRO A 142 5.82 -2.94 -8.85
C PRO A 142 5.62 -4.31 -8.19
N GLY A 143 4.96 -4.33 -7.04
CA GLY A 143 4.72 -5.54 -6.25
C GLY A 143 5.85 -5.95 -5.30
N ASP A 144 7.03 -5.32 -5.39
CA ASP A 144 8.06 -5.53 -4.37
C ASP A 144 7.61 -4.96 -3.01
N VAL A 145 8.08 -5.57 -1.92
CA VAL A 145 7.84 -5.08 -0.56
C VAL A 145 8.87 -4.02 -0.22
N LEU A 146 8.43 -2.83 0.16
CA LEU A 146 9.26 -1.75 0.66
C LEU A 146 9.26 -1.78 2.19
N VAL A 147 10.44 -1.76 2.81
CA VAL A 147 10.61 -1.61 4.26
C VAL A 147 11.60 -0.50 4.55
N ALA A 148 11.27 0.31 5.56
CA ALA A 148 12.03 1.48 5.92
C ALA A 148 12.20 1.61 7.44
N PHE A 149 13.36 2.09 7.86
CA PHE A 149 13.80 2.14 9.25
C PHE A 149 14.55 3.44 9.54
N MET A 150 14.34 4.00 10.74
CA MET A 150 15.07 5.19 11.20
C MET A 150 16.47 4.85 11.68
N ASP A 151 16.63 3.70 12.33
CA ASP A 151 17.90 3.22 12.87
C ASP A 151 18.43 2.03 12.05
N PRO A 152 19.75 1.81 11.96
CA PRO A 152 20.29 0.65 11.27
C PRO A 152 19.85 -0.65 11.95
N LEU A 153 19.60 -1.69 11.17
CA LEU A 153 19.33 -3.03 11.71
C LEU A 153 20.57 -3.58 12.43
N PRO A 154 20.45 -4.28 13.58
CA PRO A 154 19.22 -4.82 14.17
C PRO A 154 18.58 -3.92 15.26
N LYS A 155 18.91 -2.62 15.36
CA LYS A 155 18.40 -1.73 16.41
C LYS A 155 16.86 -1.71 16.51
N GLY A 156 16.35 -1.20 17.62
CA GLY A 156 14.91 -1.14 17.95
C GLY A 156 14.11 -0.23 17.02
N ASN A 157 13.73 -0.74 15.86
CA ASN A 157 12.83 -0.10 14.91
C ASN A 157 11.39 -0.60 15.12
N ILE A 158 10.74 -0.06 16.15
CA ILE A 158 9.35 -0.36 16.54
C ILE A 158 8.56 0.95 16.56
N GLY A 159 7.26 0.89 16.31
CA GLY A 159 6.39 2.07 16.29
C GLY A 159 6.75 3.02 15.14
N PRO A 160 6.89 4.34 15.38
CA PRO A 160 7.10 5.33 14.32
C PRO A 160 8.47 5.19 13.63
N LYS A 161 9.39 4.44 14.22
CA LYS A 161 10.74 4.20 13.70
C LYS A 161 10.80 3.22 12.53
N ALA A 162 9.68 2.64 12.13
CA ALA A 162 9.62 1.76 10.97
C ALA A 162 8.35 2.01 10.16
N HIS A 163 8.46 1.85 8.84
CA HIS A 163 7.33 1.86 7.93
C HIS A 163 7.51 0.84 6.82
N CYS A 164 6.41 0.48 6.16
CA CYS A 164 6.45 -0.49 5.07
C CYS A 164 5.25 -0.36 4.15
N GLY A 165 5.43 -0.79 2.91
CA GLY A 165 4.42 -0.74 1.87
C GLY A 165 4.76 -1.69 0.72
N ILE A 166 4.00 -1.59 -0.37
CA ILE A 166 4.24 -2.29 -1.62
C ILE A 166 4.55 -1.27 -2.70
N ILE A 167 5.64 -1.47 -3.45
CA ILE A 167 6.00 -0.60 -4.57
C ILE A 167 4.88 -0.63 -5.61
N GLY A 168 4.37 0.55 -5.97
CA GLY A 168 3.43 0.74 -7.06
C GLY A 168 4.13 1.07 -8.38
N PRO A 169 3.38 1.34 -9.46
CA PRO A 169 3.93 1.90 -10.69
C PRO A 169 4.42 3.34 -10.48
N ASP A 170 5.30 3.83 -11.35
CA ASP A 170 5.60 5.26 -11.51
C ASP A 170 5.98 6.02 -10.22
N GLY A 171 6.87 5.44 -9.39
CA GLY A 171 7.35 6.09 -8.17
C GLY A 171 6.33 6.13 -7.02
N THR A 172 5.23 5.39 -7.13
CA THR A 172 4.20 5.33 -6.09
C THR A 172 4.39 4.15 -5.13
N VAL A 173 3.66 4.18 -4.02
CA VAL A 173 3.62 3.12 -3.01
C VAL A 173 2.19 2.88 -2.55
N PHE A 174 1.87 1.62 -2.26
CA PHE A 174 0.70 1.24 -1.49
C PHE A 174 1.10 1.06 -0.04
N THR A 175 0.56 1.87 0.88
CA THR A 175 0.95 1.83 2.29
C THR A 175 -0.21 2.19 3.22
N ASN A 176 -0.06 1.91 4.50
CA ASN A 176 -0.98 2.34 5.54
C ASN A 176 -0.67 3.77 5.94
N ASP A 177 -1.62 4.69 5.79
CA ASP A 177 -1.46 6.04 6.31
C ASP A 177 -1.50 6.03 7.84
N TRP A 178 -0.48 6.59 8.49
CA TRP A 178 -0.39 6.61 9.96
C TRP A 178 -1.39 7.58 10.61
N ASN A 179 -2.02 8.49 9.86
CA ASN A 179 -2.99 9.44 10.38
C ASN A 179 -4.37 8.81 10.57
N ASP A 180 -4.81 7.98 9.61
CA ASP A 180 -6.16 7.39 9.62
C ASP A 180 -6.18 5.85 9.59
N GLY A 181 -5.03 5.20 9.40
CA GLY A 181 -4.94 3.74 9.32
C GLY A 181 -5.51 3.15 8.03
N ILE A 182 -5.77 3.96 7.01
CA ILE A 182 -6.31 3.50 5.74
C ILE A 182 -5.17 3.11 4.81
N TRP A 183 -5.33 1.99 4.11
CA TRP A 183 -4.41 1.59 3.04
C TRP A 183 -4.62 2.49 1.81
N LYS A 184 -3.59 3.24 1.42
CA LYS A 184 -3.62 4.25 0.36
C LYS A 184 -2.64 3.92 -0.75
N HIS A 185 -2.90 4.48 -1.93
CA HIS A 185 -1.96 4.57 -3.04
C HIS A 185 -1.48 6.03 -3.09
N ALA A 186 -0.18 6.24 -2.96
CA ALA A 186 0.37 7.58 -2.82
C ALA A 186 1.78 7.67 -3.39
N ASP A 187 2.28 8.89 -3.50
CA ASP A 187 3.67 9.16 -3.80
C ASP A 187 4.60 8.60 -2.71
N ILE A 188 5.72 7.99 -3.11
CA ILE A 188 6.64 7.33 -2.17
C ILE A 188 7.31 8.32 -1.21
N HIS A 189 7.62 9.54 -1.67
CA HIS A 189 8.31 10.55 -0.88
C HIS A 189 7.46 11.03 0.31
N THR A 190 6.14 11.03 0.15
CA THR A 190 5.18 11.40 1.20
C THR A 190 5.39 10.59 2.49
N TYR A 191 5.72 9.31 2.37
CA TYR A 191 5.79 8.41 3.52
C TYR A 191 7.19 7.94 3.86
N PHE A 192 8.15 8.00 2.93
CA PHE A 192 9.41 7.27 3.08
C PHE A 192 10.68 8.12 3.11
N ASP A 193 10.65 9.40 2.74
CA ASP A 193 11.86 10.25 2.67
C ASP A 193 12.58 10.44 4.00
N SER A 194 11.81 10.53 5.10
CA SER A 194 12.36 10.73 6.44
C SER A 194 13.10 9.50 6.99
N TYR A 195 12.93 8.32 6.39
CA TYR A 195 13.59 7.10 6.85
C TYR A 195 15.02 7.02 6.34
N ARG A 196 15.95 6.69 7.25
CA ARG A 196 17.39 6.66 6.95
C ARG A 196 17.83 5.38 6.24
N HIS A 197 17.12 4.27 6.45
CA HIS A 197 17.47 2.98 5.88
C HIS A 197 16.27 2.41 5.12
N ILE A 198 16.40 2.24 3.80
CA ILE A 198 15.31 1.82 2.92
C ILE A 198 15.76 0.63 2.09
N ARG A 199 14.94 -0.42 2.13
CA ARG A 199 15.21 -1.69 1.47
C ARG A 199 13.97 -2.14 0.70
N VAL A 200 14.21 -2.76 -0.46
CA VAL A 200 13.19 -3.35 -1.32
C VAL A 200 13.40 -4.85 -1.34
N ILE A 201 12.34 -5.62 -1.13
CA ILE A 201 12.36 -7.08 -1.07
C ILE A 201 11.47 -7.62 -2.19
N ARG A 202 12.07 -8.43 -3.07
CA ARG A 202 11.39 -9.09 -4.18
C ARG A 202 11.24 -10.58 -3.90
N LEU A 203 10.03 -11.10 -4.05
CA LEU A 203 9.74 -12.53 -4.05
C LEU A 203 9.87 -13.06 -5.47
N GLN A 204 10.55 -14.18 -5.68
CA GLN A 204 10.81 -14.79 -7.00
C GLN A 204 9.86 -15.94 -7.30
#